data_AF-A0A536E8T6-F1
#
_entry.id   AF-A0A536E8T6-F1
#
_cell.length_a   1.000
_cell.length_b   1.000
_cell.length_c   1.000
_cell.angle_alpha   90.00
_cell.angle_beta   90.00
_cell.angle_gamma   90.00
#
_symmetry.space_group_name_H-M   'P 1'
#
loop_
_entity.id
_entity.type
_entity.pdbx_description
1 polymer ?
#
loop_
_entity_poly.entity_id
_entity_poly.type
_entity_poly.pdbx_seq_one_letter_code
_entity_poly.pdbx_strand_id
1 'polypeptide(L)'
;MRCYHGPTMRILAIDVGTGTQDILLFDSDQPIENALQLIMPSPTQIAAGRIRRATESGHAVFLTGVIAGGGPCHWALEDHLRASGRAFATGEAAATFDDDLENVQRMGVELVSED
;
A
#
# COMPACT_ATOMS: atom_id res chain seq x y z
N MET A 1 -17.62 -6.72 -46.99
CA MET A 1 -16.69 -5.91 -46.16
C MET A 1 -16.66 -6.54 -44.78
N ARG A 2 -15.66 -7.37 -44.47
CA ARG A 2 -15.51 -7.97 -43.13
C ARG A 2 -14.65 -7.01 -42.32
N CYS A 3 -15.27 -6.25 -41.42
CA CYS A 3 -14.53 -5.51 -40.41
C CYS A 3 -13.87 -6.54 -39.50
N TYR A 4 -12.53 -6.57 -39.48
CA TYR A 4 -11.79 -7.30 -38.46
C TYR A 4 -12.17 -6.67 -37.11
N HIS A 5 -13.04 -7.33 -36.34
CA HIS A 5 -13.04 -7.13 -34.90
C HIS A 5 -11.75 -7.79 -34.43
N GLY A 6 -10.78 -6.98 -34.02
CA GLY A 6 -9.66 -7.49 -33.24
C GLY A 6 -10.21 -8.23 -32.01
N PRO A 7 -9.43 -9.14 -31.41
CA PRO A 7 -9.86 -9.82 -30.19
C PRO A 7 -10.28 -8.79 -29.14
N THR A 8 -11.44 -9.02 -28.53
CA THR A 8 -11.95 -8.19 -27.45
C THR A 8 -10.98 -8.28 -26.27
N MET A 9 -10.55 -7.14 -25.75
CA MET A 9 -9.49 -7.05 -24.76
C MET A 9 -9.95 -6.20 -23.59
N ARG A 10 -9.78 -6.74 -22.38
CA ARG A 10 -9.96 -6.01 -21.13
C ARG A 10 -8.63 -5.89 -20.42
N ILE A 11 -8.26 -4.68 -20.05
CA ILE A 11 -7.05 -4.38 -19.30
C ILE A 11 -7.45 -3.69 -18.01
N LEU A 12 -6.94 -4.20 -16.89
CA LEU A 12 -6.96 -3.49 -15.61
C LEU A 12 -5.58 -2.86 -15.40
N ALA A 13 -5.49 -1.55 -15.56
CA ALA A 13 -4.29 -0.79 -15.26
C ALA A 13 -4.42 -0.18 -13.86
N ILE A 14 -3.34 -0.25 -13.08
CA ILE A 14 -3.28 0.29 -11.72
C ILE A 14 -2.03 1.13 -11.62
N ASP A 15 -2.20 2.41 -11.31
CA ASP A 15 -1.10 3.32 -10.95
C ASP A 15 -1.20 3.62 -9.45
N VAL A 16 -0.12 3.40 -8.71
CA VAL A 16 -0.09 3.60 -7.26
C VAL A 16 0.91 4.70 -6.94
N GLY A 17 0.37 5.87 -6.58
CA GLY A 17 1.13 6.97 -6.06
C GLY A 17 1.18 6.99 -4.53
N THR A 18 1.87 7.99 -3.98
CA THR A 18 1.97 8.21 -2.54
C THR A 18 0.60 8.42 -1.88
N GLY A 19 -0.31 9.16 -2.55
CA GLY A 19 -1.61 9.53 -1.99
C GLY A 19 -2.79 8.70 -2.51
N THR A 20 -2.78 8.40 -3.80
CA THR A 20 -3.89 7.71 -4.50
C THR A 20 -3.41 6.45 -5.19
N GLN A 21 -4.36 5.58 -5.49
CA GLN A 21 -4.24 4.57 -6.52
C GLN A 21 -5.32 4.84 -7.56
N ASP A 22 -4.91 4.90 -8.82
CA ASP A 22 -5.78 5.12 -9.96
C ASP A 22 -5.94 3.78 -10.69
N ILE A 23 -7.18 3.28 -10.72
CA ILE A 23 -7.53 1.99 -11.33
C ILE A 23 -8.37 2.25 -12.57
N LEU A 24 -7.88 1.84 -13.73
CA LEU A 24 -8.58 1.96 -15.01
C LEU A 24 -8.94 0.57 -15.54
N LEU A 25 -10.23 0.32 -15.76
CA LEU A 25 -10.69 -0.82 -16.56
C LEU A 25 -10.96 -0.35 -17.99
N PHE A 26 -10.03 -0.68 -18.88
CA PHE A 26 -10.17 -0.49 -20.32
C PHE A 26 -10.85 -1.71 -20.94
N ASP A 27 -11.83 -1.49 -21.82
CA ASP A 27 -12.48 -2.51 -22.64
C ASP A 27 -12.45 -2.06 -24.11
N SER A 28 -11.76 -2.81 -24.98
CA SER A 28 -11.57 -2.45 -26.38
C SER A 28 -12.86 -2.46 -27.21
N ASP A 29 -13.95 -3.05 -26.70
CA ASP A 29 -15.26 -3.05 -27.36
C ASP A 29 -16.01 -1.72 -27.19
N GLN A 30 -15.46 -0.78 -26.42
CA GLN A 30 -16.03 0.52 -26.16
C GLN A 30 -15.06 1.65 -26.54
N PRO A 31 -15.58 2.86 -26.86
CA PRO A 31 -14.75 4.06 -26.90
C PRO A 31 -13.99 4.25 -25.58
N ILE A 32 -12.74 4.72 -25.65
CA ILE A 32 -11.86 4.86 -24.47
C ILE A 32 -12.44 5.82 -23.43
N GLU A 33 -13.25 6.78 -23.85
CA GLU A 33 -13.94 7.75 -23.00
C GLU A 33 -14.96 7.09 -22.05
N ASN A 34 -15.39 5.87 -22.36
CA ASN A 34 -16.29 5.08 -21.52
C ASN A 34 -15.54 4.15 -20.54
N ALA A 35 -14.21 4.17 -20.53
CA ALA A 35 -13.44 3.37 -19.59
C ALA A 35 -13.82 3.72 -18.14
N LEU A 36 -13.94 2.69 -17.30
CA LEU A 36 -14.24 2.90 -15.89
C LEU A 36 -12.95 3.26 -15.15
N GLN A 37 -12.96 4.39 -14.45
CA GLN A 37 -11.84 4.83 -13.63
C GLN A 37 -12.28 4.95 -12.17
N LEU A 38 -11.46 4.42 -11.26
CA LEU A 38 -11.59 4.61 -9.82
C LEU A 38 -10.35 5.32 -9.30
N ILE A 39 -10.55 6.42 -8.59
CA ILE A 39 -9.50 7.15 -7.87
C ILE A 39 -9.70 6.86 -6.39
N MET A 40 -8.81 6.06 -5.80
CA MET A 40 -8.93 5.56 -4.43
C MET A 40 -7.72 6.01 -3.61
N PRO A 41 -7.78 6.02 -2.26
CA PRO A 41 -6.58 6.20 -1.44
C PRO A 41 -5.55 5.10 -1.74
N SER A 42 -4.26 5.44 -1.73
CA SER A 42 -3.19 4.45 -1.91
C SER A 42 -3.19 3.38 -0.79
N PRO A 43 -2.66 2.17 -1.03
CA PRO A 43 -2.53 1.16 0.02
C PRO A 43 -1.77 1.67 1.25
N THR A 44 -0.75 2.51 1.04
CA THR A 44 0.04 3.12 2.11
C THR A 44 -0.75 4.16 2.90
N GLN A 45 -1.64 4.93 2.28
CA GLN A 45 -2.61 5.79 2.99
C GLN A 45 -3.59 4.97 3.83
N ILE A 46 -4.10 3.86 3.30
CA ILE A 46 -5.03 2.98 4.03
C ILE A 46 -4.33 2.39 5.26
N ALA A 47 -3.10 1.91 5.11
CA ALA A 47 -2.28 1.40 6.20
C ALA A 47 -1.98 2.49 7.24
N ALA A 48 -1.61 3.69 6.81
CA ALA A 48 -1.38 4.85 7.68
C ALA A 48 -2.62 5.17 8.54
N GLY A 49 -3.82 5.13 7.94
CA GLY A 49 -5.08 5.32 8.67
C GLY A 49 -5.32 4.24 9.73
N ARG A 50 -4.92 2.99 9.48
CA ARG A 50 -5.00 1.90 10.48
C ARG A 50 -4.01 2.11 11.62
N ILE A 51 -2.77 2.50 11.31
CA ILE A 51 -1.74 2.79 12.30
C ILE A 51 -2.18 3.95 13.21
N ARG A 52 -2.67 5.06 12.63
CA ARG A 52 -3.15 6.22 13.43
C ARG A 52 -4.25 5.82 14.42
N ARG A 53 -5.22 5.02 14.00
CA ARG A 53 -6.26 4.51 14.90
C ARG A 53 -5.70 3.62 16.01
N ALA A 54 -4.69 2.81 15.71
CA ALA A 54 -4.00 2.01 16.73
C ALA A 54 -3.25 2.90 17.73
N THR A 55 -2.56 3.95 17.24
CA THR A 55 -1.93 4.97 18.08
C THR A 55 -2.93 5.65 19.01
N GLU A 56 -4.04 6.15 18.48
CA GLU A 56 -5.10 6.82 19.26
C GLU A 56 -5.72 5.91 20.32
N SER A 57 -5.77 4.60 20.07
CA SER A 57 -6.31 3.60 20.99
C SER A 57 -5.26 2.91 21.87
N GLY A 58 -3.98 3.29 21.75
CA GLY A 58 -2.88 2.72 22.54
C GLY A 58 -2.58 1.25 22.23
N HIS A 59 -3.00 0.74 21.08
CA HIS A 59 -2.75 -0.64 20.68
C HIS A 59 -1.43 -0.78 19.93
N ALA A 60 -0.74 -1.89 20.13
CA ALA A 60 0.40 -2.26 19.30
C ALA A 60 -0.04 -2.51 17.84
N VAL A 61 0.88 -2.30 16.90
CA VAL A 61 0.68 -2.61 15.48
C VAL A 61 1.54 -3.79 15.06
N PHE A 62 0.97 -4.69 14.26
CA PHE A 62 1.71 -5.76 13.59
C PHE A 62 1.57 -5.58 12.08
N LEU A 63 2.71 -5.43 11.40
CA LEU A 63 2.83 -5.11 9.99
C LEU A 63 3.24 -6.38 9.23
N THR A 64 2.42 -6.78 8.26
CA THR A 64 2.59 -8.00 7.47
C THR A 64 2.32 -7.72 6.00
N GLY A 65 2.69 -8.68 5.15
CA GLY A 65 2.57 -8.58 3.70
C GLY A 65 3.88 -8.17 3.05
N VAL A 66 3.77 -7.64 1.83
CA VAL A 66 4.91 -7.35 0.96
C VAL A 66 5.33 -5.88 1.00
N ILE A 67 6.47 -5.58 0.40
CA ILE A 67 6.97 -4.21 0.23
C ILE A 67 5.94 -3.36 -0.53
N ALA A 68 5.48 -2.26 0.08
CA ALA A 68 4.47 -1.37 -0.50
C ALA A 68 4.96 0.08 -0.75
N GLY A 69 6.19 0.41 -0.30
CA GLY A 69 6.73 1.77 -0.29
C GLY A 69 6.36 2.57 0.98
N GLY A 70 7.30 3.34 1.52
CA GLY A 70 7.19 3.94 2.85
C GLY A 70 6.09 4.99 2.99
N GLY A 71 6.26 6.15 2.34
CA GLY A 71 5.28 7.22 2.24
C GLY A 71 4.40 7.44 3.51
N PRO A 72 3.06 7.53 3.36
CA PRO A 72 2.16 7.75 4.48
C PRO A 72 2.23 6.69 5.59
N CYS A 73 2.48 5.43 5.24
CA CYS A 73 2.56 4.33 6.21
C CYS A 73 3.78 4.51 7.11
N HIS A 74 4.93 4.86 6.53
CA HIS A 74 6.17 5.15 7.25
C HIS A 74 6.00 6.32 8.22
N TRP A 75 5.45 7.44 7.77
CA TRP A 75 5.23 8.59 8.66
C TRP A 75 4.29 8.27 9.83
N ALA A 76 3.20 7.53 9.55
CA ALA A 76 2.27 7.10 10.61
C ALA A 76 2.92 6.14 11.61
N LEU A 77 3.82 5.26 11.15
CA LEU A 77 4.59 4.38 12.02
C LEU A 77 5.58 5.15 12.89
N GLU A 78 6.29 6.13 12.33
CA GLU A 78 7.16 7.01 13.14
C GLU A 78 6.38 7.71 14.25
N ASP A 79 5.21 8.26 13.93
CA ASP A 79 4.35 8.91 14.93
C ASP A 79 3.85 7.93 15.99
N HIS A 80 3.51 6.70 15.60
CA HIS A 80 3.15 5.62 16.52
C HIS A 80 4.27 5.32 17.51
N LEU A 81 5.50 5.18 17.01
CA LEU A 81 6.69 4.90 17.81
C LEU A 81 7.04 6.08 18.74
N ARG A 82 6.93 7.33 18.25
CA ARG A 82 7.10 8.55 19.07
C ARG A 82 6.07 8.62 20.20
N ALA A 83 4.86 8.10 19.99
CA ALA A 83 3.82 7.98 21.01
C ALA A 83 4.05 6.79 21.98
N SER A 84 5.24 6.18 22.00
CA SER A 84 5.58 4.99 22.79
C SER A 84 4.74 3.74 22.45
N GLY A 85 4.16 3.70 21.26
CA GLY A 85 3.47 2.53 20.73
C GLY A 85 4.45 1.41 20.36
N ARG A 86 4.00 0.16 20.46
CA ARG A 86 4.81 -1.01 20.06
C ARG A 86 4.49 -1.40 18.62
N ALA A 87 5.52 -1.58 17.81
CA ALA A 87 5.38 -2.04 16.43
C ALA A 87 6.16 -3.34 16.19
N PHE A 88 5.52 -4.26 15.51
CA PHE A 88 6.11 -5.52 15.04
C PHE A 88 6.01 -5.60 13.53
N ALA A 89 6.96 -6.24 12.87
CA ALA A 89 6.89 -6.48 11.43
C ALA A 89 7.53 -7.80 11.01
N THR A 90 6.94 -8.48 10.02
CA THR A 90 7.65 -9.50 9.24
C THR A 90 8.75 -8.83 8.41
N GLY A 91 9.84 -9.55 8.10
CA GLY A 91 10.96 -9.00 7.32
C GLY A 91 10.55 -8.37 5.98
N GLU A 92 9.63 -8.99 5.24
CA GLU A 92 9.19 -8.47 3.93
C GLU A 92 8.38 -7.18 4.07
N ALA A 93 7.45 -7.11 5.02
CA ALA A 93 6.71 -5.89 5.33
C ALA A 93 7.64 -4.77 5.84
N ALA A 94 8.65 -5.12 6.65
CA ALA A 94 9.60 -4.18 7.23
C ALA A 94 10.41 -3.43 6.15
N ALA A 95 10.73 -4.10 5.04
CA ALA A 95 11.41 -3.49 3.89
C ALA A 95 10.58 -2.39 3.18
N THR A 96 9.32 -2.16 3.61
CA THR A 96 8.55 -0.95 3.25
C THR A 96 9.16 0.32 3.85
N PHE A 97 9.81 0.24 5.00
CA PHE A 97 10.27 1.40 5.77
C PHE A 97 11.72 1.78 5.48
N ASP A 98 12.58 0.78 5.30
CA ASP A 98 13.99 0.92 4.93
C ASP A 98 14.44 -0.42 4.32
N ASP A 99 15.28 -0.40 3.28
CA ASP A 99 15.80 -1.61 2.65
C ASP A 99 16.84 -2.33 3.52
N ASP A 100 17.45 -1.62 4.47
CA ASP A 100 18.26 -2.21 5.53
C ASP A 100 17.41 -2.46 6.79
N LEU A 101 17.15 -3.74 7.07
CA LEU A 101 16.36 -4.17 8.22
C LEU A 101 16.98 -3.77 9.58
N GLU A 102 18.30 -3.56 9.65
CA GLU A 102 18.91 -3.04 10.88
C GLU A 102 18.44 -1.60 11.16
N ASN A 103 18.25 -0.77 10.13
CA ASN A 103 17.70 0.57 10.30
C ASN A 103 16.26 0.50 10.80
N VAL A 104 15.45 -0.43 10.27
CA VAL A 104 14.06 -0.64 10.73
C VAL A 104 14.01 -1.03 12.21
N GLN A 105 14.92 -1.89 12.66
CA GLN A 105 15.05 -2.22 14.08
C GLN A 105 15.49 -1.02 14.93
N ARG A 106 16.45 -0.21 14.44
CA ARG A 106 16.90 1.02 15.11
C ARG A 106 15.79 2.07 15.22
N MET A 107 14.83 2.09 14.28
CA MET A 107 13.63 2.94 14.38
C MET A 107 12.76 2.55 15.59
N GLY A 108 12.84 1.30 16.06
CA GLY A 108 12.04 0.78 17.17
C GLY A 108 11.01 -0.29 16.76
N VAL A 109 11.11 -0.83 15.54
CA VAL A 109 10.25 -1.93 15.08
C VAL A 109 10.86 -3.28 15.48
N GLU A 110 10.06 -4.14 16.11
CA GLU A 110 10.46 -5.50 16.45
C GLU A 110 10.22 -6.43 15.24
N LEU A 111 11.30 -7.00 14.69
CA LEU A 111 11.17 -7.96 13.59
C LEU A 111 10.79 -9.34 14.13
N VAL A 112 9.75 -9.93 13.55
CA VAL A 112 9.24 -11.25 13.92
C VAL A 112 9.24 -12.19 12.72
N SER A 113 9.42 -13.50 12.98
CA SER A 113 9.24 -14.55 11.96
C SER A 113 7.75 -14.81 11.74
N GLU A 114 7.41 -15.45 10.62
CA GLU A 114 6.06 -15.95 10.35
C GLU A 114 5.79 -17.34 10.98
N ASP A 115 6.84 -17.98 11.52
CA ASP A 115 6.82 -19.31 12.14
C ASP A 115 6.43 -19.31 13.63
#